data_AF-A0A3D4NGP3-F1
#
_entry.id   AF-A0A3D4NGP3-F1
#
_cell.length_a   1.000
_cell.length_b   1.000
_cell.length_c   1.000
_cell.angle_alpha   90.00
_cell.angle_beta   90.00
_cell.angle_gamma   90.00
#
_symmetry.space_group_name_H-M   'P 1'
#
loop_
_entity.id
_entity.type
_entity.pdbx_description
1 polymer ?
#
loop_
_entity_poly.entity_id
_entity_poly.type
_entity_poly.pdbx_seq_one_letter_code
_entity_poly.pdbx_strand_id
1 'polypeptide(L)'
;GPAGRVLHEDLEAYLAQGQQPQSSAAAAYAQRNDEEQIPVIGMRRKIAQRMQDATQRAAHFSYVEEIDVTAVEELRAHLNEKHGATRGKLTLLPFLVRALVVALRDFPQINARYDDEAQVITRLGAVHVGIATQADIGLMVPGVRHAE
;
A
#
# COMPACT_ATOMS: atom_id res chain seq x y z
N GLY A 1 -24.96 -55.87 -20.80
CA GLY A 1 -25.49 -56.53 -22.02
C GLY A 1 -24.50 -56.52 -23.19
N PRO A 2 -24.79 -57.20 -24.32
CA PRO A 2 -23.89 -57.25 -25.48
C PRO A 2 -23.62 -55.84 -26.04
N ALA A 3 -22.35 -55.59 -26.41
CA ALA A 3 -21.78 -54.28 -26.72
C ALA A 3 -21.65 -53.29 -25.53
N GLY A 4 -21.55 -53.78 -24.30
CA GLY A 4 -21.26 -52.94 -23.12
C GLY A 4 -22.42 -52.04 -22.69
N ARG A 5 -23.64 -52.31 -23.17
CA ARG A 5 -24.83 -51.56 -22.78
C ARG A 5 -25.25 -51.96 -21.37
N VAL A 6 -25.48 -50.97 -20.53
CA VAL A 6 -26.11 -51.13 -19.21
C VAL A 6 -27.56 -51.52 -19.43
N LEU A 7 -27.94 -52.70 -18.97
CA LEU A 7 -29.31 -53.21 -19.01
C LEU A 7 -30.06 -52.77 -17.75
N HIS A 8 -31.38 -52.89 -17.77
CA HIS A 8 -32.22 -52.56 -16.62
C HIS A 8 -31.87 -53.42 -15.39
N GLU A 9 -31.52 -54.68 -15.62
CA GLU A 9 -31.07 -55.62 -14.58
C GLU A 9 -29.73 -55.18 -13.95
N ASP A 10 -28.84 -54.55 -14.72
CA ASP A 10 -27.57 -54.01 -14.22
C ASP A 10 -27.82 -52.80 -13.30
N LEU A 11 -28.86 -51.99 -13.60
CA LEU A 11 -29.31 -50.87 -12.76
C LEU A 11 -29.97 -51.36 -11.47
N GLU A 12 -30.82 -52.37 -11.55
CA GLU A 12 -31.44 -52.99 -10.36
C GLU A 12 -30.39 -53.64 -9.46
N ALA A 13 -29.38 -54.31 -10.04
CA ALA A 13 -28.27 -54.88 -9.28
C ALA A 13 -27.44 -53.78 -8.58
N TYR A 14 -27.13 -52.67 -9.27
CA TYR A 14 -26.40 -51.54 -8.68
C TYR A 14 -27.17 -50.88 -7.52
N LEU A 15 -28.48 -50.74 -7.66
CA LEU A 15 -29.34 -50.18 -6.61
C LEU A 15 -29.52 -51.16 -5.44
N ALA A 16 -29.65 -52.46 -5.72
CA ALA A 16 -29.76 -53.52 -4.71
C ALA A 16 -28.45 -53.75 -3.94
N GLN A 17 -27.30 -53.46 -4.54
CA GLN A 17 -25.99 -53.59 -3.89
C GLN A 17 -25.74 -52.52 -2.81
N GLY A 18 -26.64 -51.54 -2.67
CA GLY A 18 -26.60 -50.51 -1.65
C GLY A 18 -25.39 -49.60 -1.85
N GLN A 19 -25.63 -48.33 -2.18
CA GLN A 19 -24.61 -47.31 -2.02
C GLN A 19 -24.14 -47.33 -0.56
N GLN A 20 -22.98 -47.93 -0.30
CA GLN A 20 -22.15 -47.46 0.80
C GLN A 20 -21.90 -45.99 0.50
N PRO A 21 -22.32 -45.06 1.37
CA PRO A 21 -22.00 -43.66 1.17
C PRO A 21 -20.47 -43.59 1.20
N GLN A 22 -19.85 -43.47 0.02
CA GLN A 22 -18.49 -42.99 -0.07
C GLN A 22 -18.54 -41.63 0.61
N SER A 23 -17.99 -41.62 1.82
CA SER A 23 -17.99 -40.51 2.74
C SER A 23 -17.59 -39.26 2.00
N SER A 24 -18.60 -38.46 1.73
CA SER A 24 -18.60 -37.03 1.49
C SER A 24 -17.24 -36.40 1.19
N ALA A 25 -17.13 -35.84 -0.01
CA ALA A 25 -16.36 -34.64 -0.28
C ALA A 25 -16.92 -33.42 0.52
N ALA A 26 -17.11 -33.58 1.83
CA ALA A 26 -17.56 -32.56 2.79
C ALA A 26 -16.59 -32.49 3.97
N ALA A 27 -15.33 -32.16 3.67
CA ALA A 27 -14.40 -31.60 4.67
C ALA A 27 -13.70 -30.33 4.15
N ALA A 28 -14.12 -29.79 2.99
CA ALA A 28 -13.55 -28.54 2.46
C ALA A 28 -14.04 -27.28 3.20
N TYR A 29 -15.13 -27.39 3.97
CA TYR A 29 -15.73 -26.29 4.72
C TYR A 29 -15.97 -26.69 6.18
N ALA A 30 -14.99 -27.32 6.82
CA ALA A 30 -15.01 -27.48 8.26
C ALA A 30 -14.91 -26.09 8.92
N GLN A 31 -15.78 -25.83 9.90
CA GLN A 31 -15.78 -24.57 10.65
C GLN A 31 -14.44 -24.41 11.38
N ARG A 32 -13.69 -23.39 11.01
CA ARG A 32 -12.38 -23.05 11.60
C ARG A 32 -12.60 -22.21 12.86
N ASN A 33 -12.08 -22.70 13.98
CA ASN A 33 -12.12 -22.03 15.28
C ASN A 33 -10.69 -21.80 15.82
N ASP A 34 -9.67 -21.89 14.97
CA ASP A 34 -8.29 -21.60 15.34
C ASP A 34 -8.09 -20.10 15.59
N GLU A 35 -7.54 -19.78 16.76
CA GLU A 35 -7.15 -18.42 17.15
C GLU A 35 -5.63 -18.38 17.32
N GLU A 36 -4.96 -17.49 16.57
CA GLU A 36 -3.55 -17.21 16.74
C GLU A 36 -3.36 -15.82 17.35
N GLN A 37 -2.68 -15.76 18.50
CA GLN A 37 -2.36 -14.51 19.16
C GLN A 37 -0.92 -14.10 18.85
N ILE A 38 -0.76 -13.03 18.08
CA ILE A 38 0.56 -12.48 17.74
C ILE A 38 0.78 -11.19 18.55
N PRO A 39 1.70 -11.18 19.53
CA PRO A 39 1.93 -9.99 20.35
C PRO A 39 2.59 -8.88 19.53
N VAL A 40 2.04 -7.66 19.62
CA VAL A 40 2.61 -6.47 18.98
C VAL A 40 3.67 -5.86 19.89
N ILE A 41 4.95 -6.00 19.52
CA ILE A 41 6.11 -5.53 20.29
C ILE A 41 6.97 -4.53 19.53
N GLY A 42 7.78 -3.76 20.26
CA GLY A 42 8.81 -2.87 19.72
C GLY A 42 8.29 -1.87 18.68
N MET A 43 8.86 -1.94 17.48
CA MET A 43 8.60 -1.01 16.38
C MET A 43 7.13 -0.98 15.95
N ARG A 44 6.48 -2.16 15.79
CA ARG A 44 5.07 -2.24 15.38
C ARG A 44 4.15 -1.55 16.38
N ARG A 45 4.42 -1.69 17.68
CA ARG A 45 3.66 -1.01 18.74
C ARG A 45 3.80 0.50 18.65
N LYS A 46 5.02 1.00 18.42
CA LYS A 46 5.28 2.44 18.32
C LYS A 46 4.61 3.05 17.09
N ILE A 47 4.63 2.34 15.95
CA ILE A 47 3.92 2.77 14.73
C ILE A 47 2.43 2.85 15.00
N ALA A 48 1.83 1.81 15.60
CA ALA A 48 0.40 1.80 15.93
C ALA A 48 0.00 2.99 16.82
N GLN A 49 0.80 3.28 17.85
CA GLN A 49 0.57 4.44 18.73
C GLN A 49 0.64 5.76 17.95
N ARG A 50 1.66 5.95 17.11
CA ARG A 50 1.82 7.17 16.30
C ARG A 50 0.70 7.36 15.27
N MET A 51 0.24 6.28 14.66
CA MET A 51 -0.90 6.31 13.72
C MET A 51 -2.19 6.69 14.44
N GLN A 52 -2.42 6.16 15.64
CA GLN A 52 -3.57 6.54 16.46
C GLN A 52 -3.52 8.01 16.86
N ASP A 53 -2.37 8.50 17.34
CA ASP A 53 -2.17 9.90 17.69
C ASP A 53 -2.43 10.82 16.48
N ALA A 54 -1.91 10.46 15.31
CA ALA A 54 -2.09 11.24 14.08
C ALA A 54 -3.56 11.34 13.68
N THR A 55 -4.28 10.21 13.62
CA THR A 55 -5.70 10.16 13.28
C THR A 55 -6.57 10.93 14.27
N GLN A 56 -6.24 10.89 15.56
CA GLN A 56 -7.03 11.57 16.59
C GLN A 56 -6.81 13.09 16.62
N ARG A 57 -5.58 13.56 16.40
CA ARG A 57 -5.24 14.98 16.52
C ARG A 57 -5.49 15.76 15.22
N ALA A 58 -5.18 15.17 14.07
CA ALA A 58 -5.30 15.86 12.79
C ALA A 58 -6.70 15.67 12.18
N ALA A 59 -7.31 16.77 11.75
CA ALA A 59 -8.51 16.73 10.92
C ALA A 59 -8.12 16.35 9.49
N HIS A 60 -8.41 15.11 9.09
CA HIS A 60 -8.08 14.60 7.77
C HIS A 60 -9.19 14.93 6.77
N PHE A 61 -8.82 15.54 5.66
CA PHE A 61 -9.65 15.61 4.47
C PHE A 61 -8.81 15.21 3.27
N SER A 62 -9.46 14.60 2.28
CA SER A 62 -8.80 14.17 1.06
C SER A 62 -9.33 14.97 -0.11
N TYR A 63 -8.41 15.48 -0.92
CA TYR A 63 -8.69 16.12 -2.21
C TYR A 63 -7.95 15.34 -3.28
N VAL A 64 -8.62 15.11 -4.41
CA VAL A 64 -8.08 14.35 -5.54
C VAL A 64 -8.21 15.19 -6.78
N GLU A 65 -7.11 15.34 -7.51
CA GLU A 65 -7.04 16.06 -8.77
C GLU A 65 -6.13 15.28 -9.73
N GLU A 66 -6.44 15.36 -11.02
CA GLU A 66 -5.63 14.77 -12.08
C GLU A 66 -4.74 15.86 -12.70
N ILE A 67 -3.45 15.55 -12.83
CA ILE A 67 -2.46 16.48 -13.36
C ILE A 67 -1.81 15.84 -14.57
N ASP A 68 -1.81 16.55 -15.70
CA ASP A 68 -1.06 16.14 -16.88
C ASP A 68 0.45 16.36 -16.64
N VAL A 69 1.21 15.27 -16.71
CA VAL A 69 2.67 15.24 -16.52
C VAL A 69 3.43 14.99 -17.82
N THR A 70 2.78 15.04 -18.98
CA THR A 70 3.38 14.71 -20.29
C THR A 70 4.67 15.48 -20.54
N ALA A 71 4.66 16.82 -20.39
CA ALA A 71 5.84 17.65 -20.61
C ALA A 71 6.99 17.37 -19.61
N VAL A 72 6.65 16.99 -18.38
CA VAL A 72 7.65 16.62 -17.36
C VAL A 72 8.30 15.29 -17.72
N GLU A 73 7.52 14.35 -18.25
CA GLU A 73 8.00 13.04 -18.66
C GLU A 73 8.91 13.11 -19.89
N GLU A 74 8.57 13.95 -20.88
CA GLU A 74 9.44 14.25 -22.02
C GLU A 74 10.77 14.85 -21.56
N LEU A 75 10.73 15.83 -20.65
CA LEU A 75 11.93 16.42 -20.07
C LEU A 75 12.78 15.38 -19.32
N ARG A 76 12.14 14.51 -18.52
CA ARG A 76 12.80 13.42 -17.80
C ARG A 76 13.50 12.47 -18.76
N ALA A 77 12.85 12.08 -19.85
CA ALA A 77 13.42 11.21 -20.87
C ALA A 77 14.65 11.85 -21.52
N HIS A 78 14.54 13.11 -21.96
CA HIS A 78 15.63 13.86 -22.57
C HIS A 78 16.84 14.03 -21.62
N LEU A 79 16.60 14.34 -20.35
CA LEU A 79 17.67 14.45 -19.35
C LEU A 79 18.34 13.10 -19.06
N ASN A 80 17.57 12.01 -19.05
CA ASN A 80 18.09 10.68 -18.85
C ASN A 80 18.91 10.18 -20.04
N GLU A 81 18.52 10.52 -21.26
CA GLU A 81 19.31 10.23 -22.45
C GLU A 81 20.66 10.96 -22.40
N LYS A 82 20.63 12.25 -22.06
CA LYS A 82 21.83 13.09 -22.04
C LYS A 82 22.77 12.81 -20.86
N HIS A 83 22.23 12.52 -19.68
CA HIS A 83 23.01 12.48 -18.43
C HIS A 83 22.87 11.18 -17.63
N GLY A 84 21.95 10.28 -18.01
CA GLY A 84 21.64 9.09 -17.22
C GLY A 84 22.81 8.14 -17.01
N ALA A 85 23.73 8.07 -17.97
CA ALA A 85 24.92 7.23 -17.88
C ALA A 85 26.00 7.80 -16.92
N THR A 86 26.04 9.12 -16.73
CA THR A 86 27.09 9.78 -15.92
C THR A 86 26.62 10.19 -14.53
N ARG A 87 25.35 10.57 -14.39
CA ARG A 87 24.78 11.11 -13.14
C ARG A 87 23.71 10.20 -12.51
N GLY A 88 23.40 9.08 -13.16
CA GLY A 88 22.30 8.21 -12.78
C GLY A 88 20.96 8.65 -13.38
N LYS A 89 20.02 7.71 -13.43
CA LYS A 89 18.69 7.93 -14.00
C LYS A 89 17.79 8.70 -13.04
N LEU A 90 17.16 9.75 -13.55
CA LEU A 90 16.12 10.51 -12.89
C LEU A 90 14.77 9.78 -12.99
N THR A 91 14.09 9.70 -11.85
CA THR A 91 12.68 9.33 -11.72
C THR A 91 11.81 10.59 -11.71
N LEU A 92 10.49 10.44 -11.55
CA LEU A 92 9.59 11.57 -11.44
C LEU A 92 9.69 12.29 -10.08
N LEU A 93 10.11 11.58 -9.03
CA LEU A 93 10.17 12.09 -7.65
C LEU A 93 10.96 13.41 -7.52
N PRO A 94 12.19 13.56 -8.06
CA PRO A 94 12.92 14.83 -7.98
C PRO A 94 12.18 16.03 -8.60
N PHE A 95 11.41 15.80 -9.67
CA PHE A 95 10.62 16.86 -10.30
C PHE A 95 9.47 17.30 -9.41
N LEU A 96 8.78 16.35 -8.78
CA LEU A 96 7.70 16.63 -7.82
C LEU A 96 8.23 17.34 -6.57
N VAL A 97 9.37 16.91 -6.03
CA VAL A 97 10.03 17.57 -4.90
C VAL A 97 10.37 19.02 -5.26
N ARG A 98 10.93 19.24 -6.46
CA ARG A 98 11.25 20.60 -6.93
C ARG A 98 9.99 21.45 -7.11
N ALA A 99 8.90 20.89 -7.64
CA ALA A 99 7.64 21.60 -7.77
C ALA A 99 7.07 22.02 -6.40
N LEU A 100 7.11 21.13 -5.40
CA LEU A 100 6.70 21.43 -4.03
C LEU A 100 7.54 22.56 -3.42
N VAL A 101 8.86 22.51 -3.55
CA VAL A 101 9.78 23.56 -3.08
C VAL A 101 9.40 24.93 -3.65
N VAL A 102 9.06 24.99 -4.93
CA VAL A 102 8.64 26.24 -5.58
C VAL A 102 7.29 26.69 -5.03
N ALA A 103 6.30 25.80 -4.99
CA ALA A 103 4.95 26.13 -4.52
C ALA A 103 4.92 26.57 -3.05
N LEU A 104 5.75 25.98 -2.18
CA LEU A 104 5.81 26.31 -0.76
C LEU A 104 6.30 27.76 -0.49
N ARG A 105 6.94 28.41 -1.46
CA ARG A 105 7.33 29.82 -1.34
C ARG A 105 6.11 30.74 -1.38
N ASP A 106 5.15 30.41 -2.23
CA ASP A 106 3.91 31.18 -2.40
C ASP A 106 2.85 30.78 -1.36
N PHE A 107 2.90 29.54 -0.88
CA PHE A 107 1.95 28.97 0.09
C PHE A 107 2.65 28.46 1.37
N PRO A 108 3.28 29.34 2.17
CA PRO A 108 4.06 28.94 3.35
C PRO A 108 3.22 28.34 4.48
N GLN A 109 1.90 28.48 4.45
CA GLN A 109 0.98 27.84 5.41
C GLN A 109 0.99 26.31 5.32
N ILE A 110 1.41 25.75 4.18
CA ILE A 110 1.48 24.30 3.99
C ILE A 110 2.70 23.72 4.73
N ASN A 111 3.81 24.47 4.80
CA ASN A 111 5.02 24.06 5.53
C ASN A 111 4.98 24.57 6.99
N ALA A 112 4.00 24.10 7.76
CA ALA A 112 3.81 24.52 9.14
C ALA A 112 3.48 23.34 10.06
N ARG A 113 3.81 23.50 11.35
CA ARG A 113 3.37 22.61 12.42
C ARG A 113 2.36 23.32 13.30
N TYR A 114 1.34 22.60 13.73
CA TYR A 114 0.41 23.05 14.75
C TYR A 114 0.72 22.32 16.06
N ASP A 115 0.81 23.08 17.15
CA ASP A 115 0.98 22.58 18.50
C ASP A 115 -0.34 22.74 19.26
N ASP A 116 -1.03 21.61 19.51
CA ASP A 116 -2.31 21.58 20.23
C ASP A 116 -2.18 22.05 21.69
N GLU A 117 -1.04 21.82 22.34
CA GLU A 117 -0.85 22.15 23.76
C GLU A 117 -0.54 23.64 23.92
N ALA A 118 0.35 24.16 23.06
CA ALA A 118 0.72 25.57 23.07
C ALA A 118 -0.29 26.46 22.32
N GLN A 119 -1.19 25.88 21.51
CA GLN A 119 -2.12 26.60 20.62
C GLN A 119 -1.37 27.54 19.65
N VAL A 120 -0.23 27.09 19.11
CA VAL A 120 0.64 27.89 18.23
C VAL A 120 0.88 27.18 16.90
N ILE A 121 0.81 27.95 15.81
CA ILE A 121 1.26 27.51 14.48
C ILE A 121 2.67 28.02 14.24
N THR A 122 3.62 27.11 14.02
CA THR A 122 4.99 27.45 13.61
C THR A 122 5.17 27.19 12.13
N ARG A 123 5.48 28.22 11.34
CA ARG A 123 5.86 28.08 9.92
C ARG A 123 7.36 27.81 9.81
N LEU A 124 7.74 26.92 8.91
CA LEU A 124 9.13 26.50 8.71
C LEU A 124 9.66 27.10 7.39
N GLY A 125 10.82 27.74 7.46
CA GLY A 125 11.46 28.33 6.27
C GLY A 125 12.22 27.29 5.43
N ALA A 126 12.89 26.35 6.08
CA ALA A 126 13.57 25.25 5.39
C ALA A 126 12.57 24.19 4.93
N VAL A 127 12.80 23.63 3.74
CA VAL A 127 11.95 22.56 3.19
C VAL A 127 12.68 21.22 3.36
N HIS A 128 12.11 20.37 4.19
CA HIS A 128 12.57 19.00 4.39
C HIS A 128 11.53 18.04 3.82
N VAL A 129 11.97 17.09 3.00
CA VAL A 129 11.07 16.16 2.31
C VAL A 129 11.39 14.72 2.71
N GLY A 130 10.41 14.04 3.29
CA GLY A 130 10.45 12.61 3.57
C GLY A 130 9.95 11.80 2.38
N ILE A 131 10.67 10.76 1.98
CA ILE A 131 10.25 9.86 0.89
C ILE A 131 9.90 8.50 1.49
N ALA A 132 8.62 8.17 1.52
CA ALA A 132 8.16 6.88 2.03
C ALA A 132 8.61 5.74 1.10
N THR A 133 9.38 4.81 1.64
CA THR A 133 10.02 3.71 0.91
C THR A 133 9.75 2.39 1.62
N GLN A 134 9.28 1.39 0.88
CA GLN A 134 9.10 0.03 1.40
C GLN A 134 10.47 -0.66 1.49
N ALA A 135 10.87 -1.08 2.70
CA ALA A 135 12.06 -1.88 2.95
C ALA A 135 11.69 -3.25 3.52
N ASP A 136 12.65 -4.18 3.58
CA ASP A 136 12.41 -5.55 4.08
C ASP A 136 11.89 -5.58 5.52
N ILE A 137 12.34 -4.62 6.35
CA ILE A 137 11.93 -4.48 7.74
C ILE A 137 10.60 -3.71 7.91
N GLY A 138 10.01 -3.22 6.81
CA GLY A 138 8.79 -2.42 6.79
C GLY A 138 8.97 -1.05 6.13
N LEU A 139 7.97 -0.19 6.29
CA LEU A 139 7.96 1.16 5.73
C LEU A 139 8.99 2.05 6.44
N MET A 140 9.90 2.67 5.68
CA MET A 140 10.86 3.66 6.17
C MET A 140 10.74 4.97 5.40
N VAL A 141 11.09 6.08 6.05
CA VAL A 141 11.00 7.43 5.47
C VAL A 141 12.35 8.14 5.57
N PRO A 142 13.28 7.93 4.62
CA PRO A 142 14.46 8.79 4.48
C PRO A 142 14.07 10.26 4.26
N GLY A 143 14.80 11.17 4.89
CA GLY A 143 14.59 12.61 4.79
C GLY A 143 15.66 13.29 3.96
N VAL A 144 15.25 14.00 2.89
CA VAL A 144 16.07 14.96 2.17
C VAL A 144 16.01 16.28 2.93
N ARG A 145 17.16 16.72 3.43
CA ARG A 145 17.29 18.01 4.13
C ARG A 145 17.63 19.11 3.13
N HIS A 146 17.13 20.32 3.38
CA HIS A 146 17.32 21.49 2.52
C HIS A 146 17.06 21.18 1.04
N ALA A 147 15.81 20.81 0.73
CA ALA A 147 15.43 20.46 -0.65
C ALA A 147 15.31 21.69 -1.57
N GLU A 148 15.36 22.91 -0.99
CA GLU A 148 15.26 24.19 -1.69
C GLU A 148 16.33 24.51 -2.75
#